data_AF-A0A8D0GY47-F1
#
_entry.id   AF-A0A8D0GY47-F1
#
_cell.length_a   1.000
_cell.length_b   1.000
_cell.length_c   1.000
_cell.angle_alpha   90.00
_cell.angle_beta   90.00
_cell.angle_gamma   90.00
#
_symmetry.space_group_name_H-M   'P 1'
#
loop_
_entity.id
_entity.type
_entity.pdbx_description
1 polymer ?
#
loop_
_entity_poly.entity_id
_entity_poly.type
_entity_poly.pdbx_seq_one_letter_code
_entity_poly.pdbx_strand_id
1 'polypeptide(L)'
;MDMKGSGSVSNLSSHEDKIAQIKSFHLNYSVPISYLGPAWQPCSVESILRAHLTTCRDTTVCGERLFYTTIPGIVFFLYVKNTLKDTVFILQLEGEKHWQLYKPTVHLAREYNVEAEDRIGTPTHDFILRPGDLLYFPRGTIHQADTPPGIAYSTHVTISTYQNNSWGDFLLDVIPGLVFDTAKEDVELRTSIPRQLLMEVDIADSSRRLSGFLRRLADRLESTKELRSSDMRKDFIMNRLPPFLVNGSDSLAPGGKLPKLNSKIRLQFKDHTIITVEPDQDDSNEMHKEMVYVYHSLRNNRETHMMGSEDTHGLRFPLFHMEALKQIWSLATVSVKELNLDSDAEKENLALSLWTECLIEAI
;
A
#
# COMPACT_ATOMS: atom_id res chain seq x y z
N MET A 1 -16.07 -41.99 -2.85
CA MET A 1 -15.12 -41.55 -3.88
C MET A 1 -15.96 -41.04 -5.02
N ASP A 2 -15.95 -39.73 -5.27
CA ASP A 2 -15.77 -39.14 -6.60
C ASP A 2 -15.73 -37.61 -6.48
N MET A 3 -14.89 -37.01 -7.32
CA MET A 3 -14.16 -35.76 -7.07
C MET A 3 -15.01 -34.49 -7.18
N LYS A 4 -14.78 -33.55 -6.26
CA LYS A 4 -15.21 -32.14 -6.36
C LYS A 4 -14.32 -31.42 -7.40
N GLY A 5 -14.90 -30.96 -8.49
CA GLY A 5 -14.23 -30.07 -9.45
C GLY A 5 -14.33 -28.61 -9.02
N SER A 6 -13.19 -27.96 -8.80
CA SER A 6 -13.07 -26.50 -8.70
C SER A 6 -12.97 -25.91 -10.10
N GLY A 7 -14.02 -25.25 -10.58
CA GLY A 7 -13.97 -24.50 -11.84
C GLY A 7 -13.38 -23.12 -11.63
N SER A 8 -12.18 -22.85 -12.14
CA SER A 8 -11.67 -21.49 -12.35
C SER A 8 -12.14 -20.97 -13.71
N VAL A 9 -12.60 -19.71 -13.76
CA VAL A 9 -12.94 -19.05 -15.04
C VAL A 9 -11.67 -18.44 -15.61
N SER A 10 -11.05 -19.11 -16.58
CA SER A 10 -9.95 -18.57 -17.39
C SER A 10 -10.34 -18.43 -18.87
N ASN A 11 -9.94 -17.32 -19.48
CA ASN A 11 -9.99 -16.99 -20.92
C ASN A 11 -11.37 -16.83 -21.60
N LEU A 12 -12.01 -15.69 -21.38
CA LEU A 12 -13.07 -15.16 -22.26
C LEU A 12 -12.71 -13.76 -22.76
N SER A 13 -12.95 -13.52 -24.05
CA SER A 13 -12.50 -12.34 -24.82
C SER A 13 -13.40 -11.11 -24.67
N SER A 14 -14.64 -11.24 -24.18
CA SER A 14 -15.56 -10.10 -24.00
C SER A 14 -16.22 -10.04 -22.62
N HIS A 15 -16.61 -8.83 -22.19
CA HIS A 15 -17.19 -8.55 -20.88
C HIS A 15 -18.63 -9.08 -20.74
N GLU A 16 -19.42 -8.98 -21.82
CA GLU A 16 -20.78 -9.53 -21.88
C GLU A 16 -20.76 -11.06 -21.76
N ASP A 17 -19.75 -11.73 -22.33
CA ASP A 17 -19.61 -13.18 -22.21
C ASP A 17 -19.28 -13.62 -20.78
N LYS A 18 -18.48 -12.85 -20.04
CA LYS A 18 -18.19 -13.13 -18.62
C LYS A 18 -19.41 -12.91 -17.73
N ILE A 19 -20.18 -11.84 -17.95
CA ILE A 19 -21.44 -11.58 -17.22
C ILE A 19 -22.51 -12.60 -17.62
N ALA A 20 -22.60 -12.98 -18.88
CA ALA A 20 -23.53 -14.01 -19.35
C ALA A 20 -23.16 -15.39 -18.79
N GLN A 21 -21.86 -15.71 -18.67
CA GLN A 21 -21.40 -16.94 -18.03
C GLN A 21 -21.71 -16.93 -16.52
N ILE A 22 -21.56 -15.79 -15.83
CA ILE A 22 -21.97 -15.60 -14.43
C ILE A 22 -23.50 -15.78 -14.28
N LYS A 23 -24.29 -15.23 -15.20
CA LYS A 23 -25.75 -15.42 -15.25
C LYS A 23 -26.19 -16.85 -15.61
N SER A 24 -25.31 -17.64 -16.24
CA SER A 24 -25.60 -19.03 -16.64
C SER A 24 -25.41 -20.06 -15.51
N PHE A 25 -24.89 -19.66 -14.34
CA PHE A 25 -24.77 -20.56 -13.20
C PHE A 25 -26.15 -20.82 -12.57
N HIS A 26 -26.77 -21.93 -12.98
CA HIS A 26 -27.97 -22.50 -12.36
C HIS A 26 -27.70 -23.27 -11.04
N LEU A 27 -26.51 -23.16 -10.48
CA LEU A 27 -26.13 -23.81 -9.23
C LEU A 27 -25.74 -22.73 -8.21
N ASN A 28 -26.24 -22.86 -6.98
CA ASN A 28 -26.11 -21.94 -5.87
C ASN A 28 -24.63 -21.72 -5.44
N TYR A 29 -23.87 -20.94 -6.20
CA TYR A 29 -22.47 -20.62 -5.94
C TYR A 29 -22.25 -19.11 -5.87
N SER A 30 -21.34 -18.70 -4.99
CA SER A 30 -20.73 -17.35 -5.03
C SER A 30 -19.53 -17.37 -5.97
N VAL A 31 -19.34 -16.30 -6.73
CA VAL A 31 -18.15 -16.13 -7.59
C VAL A 31 -17.31 -14.97 -7.06
N PRO A 32 -16.17 -15.24 -6.40
CA PRO A 32 -15.22 -14.19 -6.03
C PRO A 32 -14.40 -13.77 -7.26
N ILE A 33 -14.35 -12.47 -7.54
CA ILE A 33 -13.40 -11.91 -8.51
C ILE A 33 -12.34 -11.12 -7.74
N SER A 34 -11.10 -11.60 -7.79
CA SER A 34 -9.97 -11.05 -7.03
C SER A 34 -9.40 -9.75 -7.62
N TYR A 35 -9.64 -9.48 -8.91
CA TYR A 35 -9.13 -8.31 -9.61
C TYR A 35 -10.06 -7.93 -10.76
N LEU A 36 -10.49 -6.66 -10.83
CA LEU A 36 -11.13 -6.12 -12.02
C LEU A 36 -10.05 -5.55 -12.94
N GLY A 37 -9.88 -6.19 -14.10
CA GLY A 37 -9.03 -5.64 -15.15
C GLY A 37 -9.51 -4.27 -15.66
N PRO A 38 -8.73 -3.63 -16.56
CA PRO A 38 -8.96 -2.26 -17.07
C PRO A 38 -10.30 -2.03 -17.80
N ALA A 39 -11.10 -3.07 -18.04
CA ALA A 39 -12.40 -2.98 -18.72
C ALA A 39 -13.56 -2.50 -17.80
N TRP A 40 -13.34 -2.40 -16.48
CA TRP A 40 -14.28 -1.76 -15.55
C TRP A 40 -13.85 -0.29 -15.35
N GLN A 41 -14.35 0.59 -16.21
CA GLN A 41 -14.32 2.05 -16.01
C GLN A 41 -15.71 2.62 -15.69
N PRO A 42 -16.41 2.25 -14.59
CA PRO A 42 -17.40 3.15 -14.06
C PRO A 42 -16.66 4.23 -13.26
N CYS A 43 -16.84 5.48 -13.68
CA CYS A 43 -16.28 6.68 -13.05
C CYS A 43 -16.57 6.82 -11.53
N SER A 44 -17.36 5.94 -10.91
CA SER A 44 -17.80 6.02 -9.51
C SER A 44 -16.89 5.28 -8.51
N VAL A 45 -16.46 4.04 -8.77
CA VAL A 45 -15.62 3.28 -7.81
C VAL A 45 -14.21 3.84 -7.75
N GLU A 46 -13.66 4.24 -8.89
CA GLU A 46 -12.37 4.93 -8.96
C GLU A 46 -12.45 6.33 -8.35
N SER A 47 -13.58 7.03 -8.44
CA SER A 47 -13.78 8.29 -7.71
C SER A 47 -13.86 8.08 -6.20
N ILE A 48 -14.38 6.94 -5.73
CA ILE A 48 -14.40 6.57 -4.31
C ILE A 48 -13.00 6.18 -3.82
N LEU A 49 -12.25 5.37 -4.59
CA LEU A 49 -10.85 5.06 -4.31
C LEU A 49 -9.98 6.31 -4.36
N ARG A 50 -10.23 7.23 -5.29
CA ARG A 50 -9.59 8.55 -5.39
C ARG A 50 -9.93 9.41 -4.19
N ALA A 51 -11.20 9.55 -3.82
CA ALA A 51 -11.57 10.29 -2.61
C ALA A 51 -10.90 9.66 -1.39
N HIS A 52 -10.81 8.34 -1.28
CA HIS A 52 -10.11 7.70 -0.18
C HIS A 52 -8.59 7.95 -0.25
N LEU A 53 -7.89 7.56 -1.31
CA LEU A 53 -6.43 7.69 -1.47
C LEU A 53 -5.90 9.13 -1.59
N THR A 54 -6.73 10.10 -2.02
CA THR A 54 -6.33 11.51 -2.18
C THR A 54 -6.80 12.39 -1.01
N THR A 55 -7.94 12.07 -0.38
CA THR A 55 -8.44 12.81 0.80
C THR A 55 -7.84 12.27 2.09
N CYS A 56 -7.64 10.95 2.17
CA CYS A 56 -6.69 10.41 3.11
C CYS A 56 -5.29 10.67 2.55
N ARG A 57 -4.52 11.55 3.19
CA ARG A 57 -3.05 11.61 3.02
C ARG A 57 -2.37 10.34 3.59
N ASP A 58 -3.02 9.19 3.44
CA ASP A 58 -2.66 7.94 4.10
C ASP A 58 -1.65 7.21 3.22
N THR A 59 -0.54 6.83 3.85
CA THR A 59 0.60 6.14 3.23
C THR A 59 0.33 4.64 3.04
N THR A 60 -0.88 4.27 2.62
CA THR A 60 -1.32 2.86 2.53
C THR A 60 -1.77 2.49 1.15
N VAL A 61 -1.29 1.35 0.64
CA VAL A 61 -1.81 0.77 -0.60
C VAL A 61 -3.24 0.29 -0.36
N CYS A 62 -4.17 0.76 -1.19
CA CYS A 62 -5.53 0.23 -1.21
C CYS A 62 -5.59 -0.93 -2.21
N GLY A 63 -5.92 -2.11 -1.73
CA GLY A 63 -6.27 -3.23 -2.59
C GLY A 63 -7.76 -3.23 -2.88
N GLU A 64 -8.14 -3.35 -4.15
CA GLU A 64 -9.44 -3.89 -4.50
C GLU A 64 -9.42 -5.37 -4.22
N ARG A 65 -10.34 -5.85 -3.37
CA ARG A 65 -10.46 -7.28 -3.16
C ARG A 65 -11.94 -7.60 -3.07
N LEU A 66 -12.39 -8.41 -4.02
CA LEU A 66 -13.63 -9.19 -3.97
C LEU A 66 -14.89 -8.47 -4.48
N PHE A 67 -15.27 -8.82 -5.70
CA PHE A 67 -16.69 -8.85 -6.08
C PHE A 67 -17.29 -10.14 -5.57
N TYR A 68 -18.45 -10.03 -4.93
CA TYR A 68 -19.29 -11.18 -4.65
C TYR A 68 -20.60 -11.01 -5.37
N THR A 69 -20.89 -11.88 -6.33
CA THR A 69 -22.26 -12.15 -6.73
C THR A 69 -22.73 -13.38 -5.98
N THR A 70 -23.72 -13.25 -5.11
CA THR A 70 -24.33 -14.37 -4.39
C THR A 70 -25.72 -14.64 -4.99
N ILE A 71 -25.95 -15.85 -5.49
CA ILE A 71 -27.24 -16.36 -6.02
C ILE A 71 -27.99 -17.05 -4.85
N PRO A 72 -29.33 -17.10 -4.83
CA PRO A 72 -30.10 -17.50 -3.65
C PRO A 72 -29.91 -18.99 -3.40
N GLY A 73 -29.62 -19.36 -2.15
CA GLY A 73 -29.66 -20.77 -1.71
C GLY A 73 -28.34 -21.49 -1.49
N ILE A 74 -27.19 -20.82 -1.39
CA ILE A 74 -25.97 -21.26 -0.65
C ILE A 74 -25.00 -20.07 -0.50
N VAL A 75 -24.45 -19.95 0.71
CA VAL A 75 -23.48 -18.94 1.17
C VAL A 75 -22.08 -19.53 1.12
N PHE A 76 -21.14 -18.89 0.42
CA PHE A 76 -19.70 -19.11 0.66
C PHE A 76 -18.93 -17.81 0.30
N PHE A 77 -18.46 -17.02 1.27
CA PHE A 77 -17.35 -17.38 2.15
C PHE A 77 -17.97 -18.18 3.29
N LEU A 78 -17.36 -19.28 3.70
CA LEU A 78 -17.90 -20.31 4.59
C LEU A 78 -18.91 -19.78 5.65
N TYR A 79 -19.80 -20.67 6.11
CA TYR A 79 -20.36 -20.71 7.48
C TYR A 79 -19.24 -20.71 8.55
N VAL A 80 -18.36 -19.74 8.48
CA VAL A 80 -17.19 -19.52 9.30
C VAL A 80 -17.09 -18.02 9.43
N LYS A 81 -17.16 -17.60 10.66
CA LYS A 81 -17.10 -16.21 11.05
C LYS A 81 -15.62 -15.83 11.03
N ASN A 82 -15.25 -15.05 10.03
CA ASN A 82 -13.86 -14.79 9.69
C ASN A 82 -13.43 -13.43 10.24
N THR A 83 -12.17 -13.37 10.67
CA THR A 83 -11.48 -12.12 10.95
C THR A 83 -10.66 -11.72 9.73
N LEU A 84 -10.89 -10.51 9.21
CA LEU A 84 -10.00 -9.91 8.22
C LEU A 84 -8.84 -9.21 8.92
N LYS A 85 -7.64 -9.36 8.33
CA LYS A 85 -6.43 -8.62 8.73
C LYS A 85 -6.36 -7.20 8.17
N ASP A 86 -7.27 -6.88 7.25
CA ASP A 86 -7.34 -5.58 6.57
C ASP A 86 -8.53 -4.77 7.09
N THR A 87 -8.42 -3.45 7.00
CA THR A 87 -9.56 -2.56 7.23
C THR A 87 -10.38 -2.49 5.96
N VAL A 88 -11.71 -2.58 6.07
CA VAL A 88 -12.58 -2.72 4.89
C VAL A 88 -13.73 -1.73 4.83
N PHE A 89 -14.03 -1.33 3.61
CA PHE A 89 -15.23 -0.61 3.22
C PHE A 89 -16.00 -1.48 2.23
N ILE A 90 -17.29 -1.65 2.47
CA ILE A 90 -18.18 -2.48 1.65
C ILE A 90 -19.24 -1.57 1.07
N LEU A 91 -19.26 -1.43 -0.25
CA LEU A 91 -20.30 -0.69 -0.96
C LEU A 91 -21.24 -1.69 -1.64
N GLN A 92 -22.50 -1.69 -1.24
CA GLN A 92 -23.52 -2.53 -1.84
C GLN A 92 -23.93 -1.94 -3.21
N LEU A 93 -23.81 -2.74 -4.26
CA LEU A 93 -24.03 -2.31 -5.65
C LEU A 93 -25.42 -2.72 -6.16
N GLU A 94 -25.82 -3.96 -5.93
CA GLU A 94 -27.06 -4.52 -6.45
C GLU A 94 -27.69 -5.51 -5.46
N GLY A 95 -29.01 -5.63 -5.46
CA GLY A 95 -29.73 -6.52 -4.55
C GLY A 95 -29.55 -6.16 -3.07
N GLU A 96 -29.92 -7.08 -2.18
CA GLU A 96 -29.85 -6.89 -0.74
C GLU A 96 -29.02 -7.99 -0.06
N LYS A 97 -28.27 -7.63 0.97
CA LYS A 97 -27.49 -8.59 1.76
C LYS A 97 -27.70 -8.38 3.25
N HIS A 98 -28.05 -9.44 3.96
CA HIS A 98 -28.11 -9.46 5.42
C HIS A 98 -26.69 -9.64 5.98
N TRP A 99 -26.29 -8.76 6.89
CA TRP A 99 -24.96 -8.70 7.49
C TRP A 99 -25.06 -8.80 9.01
N GLN A 100 -24.17 -9.58 9.59
CA GLN A 100 -23.99 -9.67 11.03
C GLN A 100 -22.54 -9.44 11.41
N LEU A 101 -22.31 -8.52 12.34
CA LEU A 101 -20.98 -8.15 12.84
C LEU A 101 -20.84 -8.52 14.31
N TYR A 102 -19.69 -9.04 14.70
CA TYR A 102 -19.41 -9.52 16.05
C TYR A 102 -18.20 -8.79 16.62
N LYS A 103 -18.05 -8.83 17.96
CA LYS A 103 -16.85 -8.32 18.60
C LYS A 103 -15.64 -9.14 18.15
N PRO A 104 -14.48 -8.49 17.91
CA PRO A 104 -13.25 -9.21 17.63
C PRO A 104 -12.85 -10.10 18.81
N THR A 105 -12.42 -11.33 18.55
CA THR A 105 -11.69 -12.17 19.51
C THR A 105 -10.27 -11.63 19.73
N VAL A 106 -9.66 -11.11 18.65
CA VAL A 106 -8.37 -10.43 18.66
C VAL A 106 -8.55 -9.01 18.10
N HIS A 107 -8.43 -8.01 18.98
CA HIS A 107 -8.54 -6.61 18.57
C HIS A 107 -7.44 -6.23 17.57
N LEU A 108 -7.83 -5.58 16.46
CA LEU A 108 -6.91 -5.11 15.41
C LEU A 108 -5.98 -6.21 14.86
N ALA A 109 -6.51 -7.43 14.71
CA ALA A 109 -5.78 -8.61 14.26
C ALA A 109 -4.90 -8.34 13.03
N ARG A 110 -3.66 -8.80 13.09
CA ARG A 110 -2.69 -8.72 11.98
C ARG A 110 -2.77 -9.92 11.03
N GLU A 111 -3.40 -10.99 11.49
CA GLU A 111 -3.50 -12.26 10.78
C GLU A 111 -4.97 -12.60 10.56
N TYR A 112 -5.22 -13.31 9.46
CA TYR A 112 -6.52 -13.87 9.18
C TYR A 112 -6.77 -15.04 10.14
N ASN A 113 -7.94 -15.07 10.76
CA ASN A 113 -8.34 -16.20 11.58
C ASN A 113 -9.79 -16.64 11.31
N VAL A 114 -9.99 -17.94 11.42
CA VAL A 114 -11.28 -18.62 11.38
C VAL A 114 -11.73 -18.83 12.83
N GLU A 115 -12.83 -18.21 13.22
CA GLU A 115 -13.35 -18.34 14.58
C GLU A 115 -14.51 -19.35 14.62
N ALA A 116 -14.49 -20.22 15.64
CA ALA A 116 -15.56 -21.17 15.88
C ALA A 116 -16.82 -20.45 16.40
N GLU A 117 -18.00 -20.88 15.94
CA GLU A 117 -19.27 -20.18 16.22
C GLU A 117 -19.62 -20.09 17.71
N ASP A 118 -19.12 -21.03 18.52
CA ASP A 118 -19.32 -21.08 19.97
C ASP A 118 -18.51 -20.03 20.74
N ARG A 119 -17.49 -19.41 20.12
CA ARG A 119 -16.51 -18.53 20.81
C ARG A 119 -16.73 -17.02 20.65
N ILE A 120 -17.64 -16.64 19.79
CA ILE A 120 -17.80 -15.27 19.26
C ILE A 120 -19.01 -14.52 19.83
N GLY A 121 -19.88 -15.24 20.53
CA GLY A 121 -21.10 -14.70 21.12
C GLY A 121 -22.14 -14.22 20.09
N THR A 122 -22.97 -13.26 20.52
CA THR A 122 -24.07 -12.70 19.73
C THR A 122 -23.59 -11.57 18.82
N PRO A 123 -24.26 -11.35 17.67
CA PRO A 123 -23.97 -10.19 16.84
C PRO A 123 -24.09 -8.88 17.63
N THR A 124 -23.14 -7.99 17.43
CA THR A 124 -23.22 -6.58 17.88
C THR A 124 -24.10 -5.75 16.96
N HIS A 125 -24.14 -6.11 15.68
CA HIS A 125 -24.94 -5.46 14.66
C HIS A 125 -25.52 -6.54 13.74
N ASP A 126 -26.75 -6.33 13.30
CA ASP A 126 -27.55 -7.22 12.47
C ASP A 126 -28.45 -6.32 11.60
N PHE A 127 -28.20 -6.29 10.28
CA PHE A 127 -28.85 -5.35 9.36
C PHE A 127 -28.81 -5.83 7.91
N ILE A 128 -29.60 -5.19 7.05
CA ILE A 128 -29.62 -5.45 5.60
C ILE A 128 -29.01 -4.25 4.88
N LEU A 129 -28.01 -4.49 4.02
CA LEU A 129 -27.50 -3.49 3.09
C LEU A 129 -28.29 -3.54 1.78
N ARG A 130 -28.60 -2.35 1.26
CA ARG A 130 -29.27 -2.10 -0.02
C ARG A 130 -28.36 -1.32 -0.97
N PRO A 131 -28.65 -1.29 -2.28
CA PRO A 131 -27.81 -0.58 -3.25
C PRO A 131 -27.57 0.88 -2.85
N GLY A 132 -26.29 1.28 -2.79
CA GLY A 132 -25.86 2.60 -2.35
C GLY A 132 -25.44 2.69 -0.88
N ASP A 133 -25.76 1.69 -0.05
CA ASP A 133 -25.31 1.66 1.35
C ASP A 133 -23.80 1.35 1.45
N LEU A 134 -23.14 1.99 2.40
CA LEU A 134 -21.72 1.81 2.72
C LEU A 134 -21.55 1.27 4.14
N LEU A 135 -20.86 0.15 4.26
CA LEU A 135 -20.47 -0.44 5.54
C LEU A 135 -18.96 -0.34 5.75
N TYR A 136 -18.54 0.14 6.91
CA TYR A 136 -17.16 0.15 7.35
C TYR A 136 -16.99 -0.68 8.62
N PHE A 137 -15.90 -1.44 8.70
CA PHE A 137 -15.44 -1.99 9.96
C PHE A 137 -13.91 -2.17 9.98
N PRO A 138 -13.27 -2.03 11.16
CA PRO A 138 -11.82 -2.21 11.29
C PRO A 138 -11.42 -3.67 11.19
N ARG A 139 -10.13 -3.91 10.86
CA ARG A 139 -9.51 -5.24 10.95
C ARG A 139 -9.73 -5.85 12.34
N GLY A 140 -9.85 -7.18 12.41
CA GLY A 140 -10.28 -7.85 13.63
C GLY A 140 -11.79 -8.14 13.69
N THR A 141 -12.62 -7.32 13.04
CA THR A 141 -14.07 -7.46 13.14
C THR A 141 -14.53 -8.75 12.47
N ILE A 142 -15.15 -9.60 13.26
CA ILE A 142 -15.75 -10.86 12.81
C ILE A 142 -17.07 -10.55 12.13
N HIS A 143 -17.30 -11.11 10.95
CA HIS A 143 -18.52 -10.84 10.18
C HIS A 143 -18.99 -12.06 9.40
N GLN A 144 -20.28 -12.06 9.06
CA GLN A 144 -20.89 -12.96 8.09
C GLN A 144 -21.99 -12.24 7.34
N ALA A 145 -22.32 -12.76 6.16
CA ALA A 145 -23.38 -12.21 5.33
C ALA A 145 -24.08 -13.28 4.48
N ASP A 146 -25.39 -13.15 4.34
CA ASP A 146 -26.23 -14.00 3.51
C ASP A 146 -27.21 -13.18 2.67
N THR A 147 -27.73 -13.77 1.59
CA THR A 147 -28.75 -13.12 0.74
C THR A 147 -30.12 -13.50 1.27
N PRO A 148 -30.98 -12.53 1.66
CA PRO A 148 -32.29 -12.84 2.24
C PRO A 148 -33.17 -13.70 1.31
N PRO A 149 -34.06 -14.54 1.87
CA PRO A 149 -35.03 -15.30 1.08
C PRO A 149 -35.89 -14.38 0.20
N GLY A 150 -36.09 -14.76 -1.06
CA GLY A 150 -36.89 -13.98 -2.02
C GLY A 150 -36.11 -12.92 -2.81
N ILE A 151 -34.85 -12.65 -2.45
CA ILE A 151 -33.94 -11.80 -3.24
C ILE A 151 -33.17 -12.69 -4.21
N ALA A 152 -33.17 -12.33 -5.50
CA ALA A 152 -32.60 -13.14 -6.58
C ALA A 152 -31.06 -13.11 -6.66
N TYR A 153 -30.42 -12.04 -6.20
CA TYR A 153 -28.96 -11.95 -6.10
C TYR A 153 -28.55 -10.75 -5.23
N SER A 154 -27.29 -10.74 -4.80
CA SER A 154 -26.66 -9.59 -4.15
C SER A 154 -25.25 -9.38 -4.68
N THR A 155 -24.91 -8.12 -4.96
CA THR A 155 -23.58 -7.69 -5.41
C THR A 155 -23.04 -6.56 -4.55
N HIS A 156 -21.81 -6.69 -4.05
CA HIS A 156 -21.07 -5.61 -3.38
C HIS A 156 -19.61 -5.60 -3.80
N VAL A 157 -18.95 -4.46 -3.62
CA VAL A 157 -17.50 -4.30 -3.73
C VAL A 157 -16.90 -4.11 -2.34
N THR A 158 -15.84 -4.87 -2.03
CA THR A 158 -15.04 -4.65 -0.84
C THR A 158 -13.75 -3.94 -1.20
N ILE A 159 -13.51 -2.79 -0.56
CA ILE A 159 -12.30 -1.99 -0.68
C ILE A 159 -11.51 -2.22 0.61
N SER A 160 -10.29 -2.73 0.48
CA SER A 160 -9.42 -3.10 1.60
C SER A 160 -8.16 -2.25 1.64
N THR A 161 -7.71 -1.91 2.84
CA THR A 161 -6.49 -1.12 3.05
C THR A 161 -5.89 -1.40 4.44
N TYR A 162 -4.77 -0.77 4.76
CA TYR A 162 -4.03 -0.91 6.02
C TYR A 162 -3.49 -2.32 6.31
N GLN A 163 -3.27 -3.14 5.27
CA GLN A 163 -2.57 -4.41 5.42
C GLN A 163 -1.13 -4.15 5.86
N ASN A 164 -0.68 -4.78 6.95
CA ASN A 164 0.69 -4.64 7.48
C ASN A 164 1.17 -3.18 7.66
N ASN A 165 0.23 -2.27 7.95
CA ASN A 165 0.53 -0.84 8.14
C ASN A 165 0.19 -0.39 9.57
N SER A 166 0.83 -1.03 10.56
CA SER A 166 0.71 -0.67 11.98
C SER A 166 1.97 0.01 12.51
N TRP A 167 1.89 0.61 13.70
CA TRP A 167 3.07 1.13 14.41
C TRP A 167 4.14 0.06 14.65
N GLY A 168 3.74 -1.21 14.82
CA GLY A 168 4.69 -2.32 14.95
C GLY A 168 5.45 -2.59 13.65
N ASP A 169 4.76 -2.49 12.51
CA ASP A 169 5.38 -2.64 11.18
C ASP A 169 6.36 -1.48 10.91
N PHE A 170 5.91 -0.25 11.18
CA PHE A 170 6.75 0.94 11.02
C PHE A 170 7.97 0.94 11.94
N LEU A 171 7.81 0.47 13.19
CA LEU A 171 8.93 0.32 14.11
C LEU A 171 9.95 -0.70 13.60
N LEU A 172 9.49 -1.84 13.06
CA LEU A 172 10.37 -2.86 12.48
C LEU A 172 11.09 -2.38 11.22
N ASP A 173 10.47 -1.53 10.43
CA ASP A 173 11.07 -0.91 9.23
C ASP A 173 12.17 0.10 9.59
N VAL A 174 11.95 0.88 10.66
CA VAL A 174 12.84 1.97 11.08
C VAL A 174 14.02 1.49 11.94
N ILE A 175 13.80 0.52 12.84
CA ILE A 175 14.81 0.07 13.81
C ILE A 175 16.13 -0.34 13.13
N PRO A 176 16.15 -1.14 12.05
CA PRO A 176 17.39 -1.55 11.41
C PRO A 176 18.26 -0.36 10.99
N GLY A 177 17.69 0.61 10.28
CA GLY A 177 18.39 1.83 9.87
C GLY A 177 18.94 2.62 11.06
N LEU A 178 18.12 2.80 12.10
CA LEU A 178 18.53 3.49 13.33
C LEU A 178 19.67 2.77 14.05
N VAL A 179 19.64 1.43 14.12
CA VAL A 179 20.70 0.61 14.71
C VAL A 179 21.99 0.74 13.90
N PHE A 180 21.93 0.64 12.56
CA PHE A 180 23.09 0.79 11.70
C PHE A 180 23.73 2.17 11.84
N ASP A 181 22.92 3.24 11.84
CA ASP A 181 23.43 4.60 12.01
C ASP A 181 24.03 4.83 13.40
N THR A 182 23.38 4.32 14.46
CA THR A 182 23.93 4.42 15.82
C THR A 182 25.23 3.64 15.96
N ALA A 183 25.31 2.46 15.34
CA ALA A 183 26.50 1.63 15.35
C ALA A 183 27.67 2.25 14.58
N LYS A 184 27.52 3.35 13.83
CA LYS A 184 28.65 4.13 13.27
C LYS A 184 29.40 4.90 14.37
N GLU A 185 28.71 5.33 15.42
CA GLU A 185 29.24 6.16 16.50
C GLU A 185 29.44 5.40 17.81
N ASP A 186 28.55 4.47 18.16
CA ASP A 186 28.60 3.68 19.39
C ASP A 186 29.33 2.34 19.15
N VAL A 187 30.55 2.22 19.68
CA VAL A 187 31.34 0.99 19.59
C VAL A 187 30.69 -0.20 20.29
N GLU A 188 29.86 0.04 21.32
CA GLU A 188 29.25 -1.03 22.10
C GLU A 188 28.31 -1.88 21.22
N LEU A 189 27.58 -1.25 20.31
CA LEU A 189 26.71 -1.92 19.32
C LEU A 189 27.49 -2.74 18.29
N ARG A 190 28.80 -2.48 18.11
CA ARG A 190 29.69 -3.25 17.21
C ARG A 190 30.42 -4.38 17.93
N THR A 191 30.36 -4.45 19.26
CA THR A 191 31.03 -5.52 20.01
C THR A 191 30.37 -6.87 19.76
N SER A 192 31.17 -7.94 19.72
CA SER A 192 30.64 -9.29 19.55
C SER A 192 29.73 -9.69 20.72
N ILE A 193 28.65 -10.40 20.42
CA ILE A 193 27.87 -11.11 21.44
C ILE A 193 28.71 -12.22 22.10
N PRO A 194 28.41 -12.62 23.35
CA PRO A 194 29.06 -13.76 23.99
C PRO A 194 28.96 -15.05 23.15
N ARG A 195 30.02 -15.87 23.15
CA ARG A 195 30.15 -17.04 22.25
C ARG A 195 29.03 -18.06 22.39
N GLN A 196 28.47 -18.21 23.58
CA GLN A 196 27.43 -19.20 23.90
C GLN A 196 26.04 -18.56 24.04
N LEU A 197 25.89 -17.26 23.79
CA LEU A 197 24.63 -16.52 24.01
C LEU A 197 23.44 -17.19 23.33
N LEU A 198 23.63 -17.67 22.09
CA LEU A 198 22.58 -18.31 21.29
C LEU A 198 22.21 -19.72 21.78
N MET A 199 22.98 -20.28 22.71
CA MET A 199 22.77 -21.59 23.33
C MET A 199 22.26 -21.48 24.77
N GLU A 200 22.21 -20.27 25.34
CA GLU A 200 21.76 -20.03 26.70
C GLU A 200 20.22 -20.12 26.79
N VAL A 201 19.74 -20.78 27.85
CA VAL A 201 18.29 -20.85 28.16
C VAL A 201 17.84 -19.61 28.95
N ASP A 202 18.73 -19.05 29.77
CA ASP A 202 18.49 -17.80 30.49
C ASP A 202 19.01 -16.63 29.66
N ILE A 203 18.12 -15.68 29.39
CA ILE A 203 18.39 -14.48 28.59
C ILE A 203 18.32 -13.20 29.43
N ALA A 204 18.33 -13.29 30.76
CA ALA A 204 18.14 -12.14 31.65
C ALA A 204 19.21 -11.06 31.47
N ASP A 205 20.49 -11.44 31.41
CA ASP A 205 21.59 -10.49 31.21
C ASP A 205 21.56 -9.88 29.80
N SER A 206 21.24 -10.70 28.79
CA SER A 206 21.00 -10.25 27.40
C SER A 206 19.86 -9.23 27.33
N SER A 207 18.76 -9.52 28.04
CA SER A 207 17.58 -8.65 28.11
C SER A 207 17.92 -7.31 28.77
N ARG A 208 18.74 -7.32 29.83
CA ARG A 208 19.22 -6.09 30.48
C ARG A 208 20.06 -5.25 29.52
N ARG A 209 21.00 -5.87 28.80
CA ARG A 209 21.87 -5.17 27.84
C ARG A 209 21.08 -4.63 26.64
N LEU A 210 20.20 -5.44 26.06
CA LEU A 210 19.28 -5.02 24.99
C LEU A 210 18.36 -3.87 25.42
N SER A 211 17.83 -3.92 26.64
CA SER A 211 17.03 -2.80 27.18
C SER A 211 17.85 -1.51 27.29
N GLY A 212 19.15 -1.62 27.61
CA GLY A 212 20.08 -0.50 27.59
C GLY A 212 20.22 0.10 26.19
N PHE A 213 20.44 -0.73 25.17
CA PHE A 213 20.51 -0.30 23.78
C PHE A 213 19.19 0.35 23.32
N LEU A 214 18.04 -0.27 23.60
CA LEU A 214 16.73 0.26 23.19
C LEU A 214 16.44 1.65 23.77
N ARG A 215 16.81 1.90 25.04
CA ARG A 215 16.68 3.24 25.64
C ARG A 215 17.55 4.26 24.91
N ARG A 216 18.82 3.91 24.61
CA ARG A 216 19.71 4.81 23.85
C ARG A 216 19.21 5.08 22.43
N LEU A 217 18.64 4.08 21.76
CA LEU A 217 18.01 4.28 20.46
C LEU A 217 16.80 5.21 20.56
N ALA A 218 16.00 5.11 21.63
CA ALA A 218 14.89 6.03 21.89
C ALA A 218 15.39 7.46 22.12
N ASP A 219 16.41 7.66 22.96
CA ASP A 219 17.01 8.98 23.21
C ASP A 219 17.57 9.58 21.90
N ARG A 220 18.24 8.75 21.08
CA ARG A 220 18.75 9.18 19.77
C ARG A 220 17.62 9.56 18.83
N LEU A 221 16.54 8.76 18.79
CA LEU A 221 15.35 9.02 17.98
C LEU A 221 14.73 10.38 18.33
N GLU A 222 14.66 10.74 19.61
CA GLU A 222 14.16 12.04 20.05
C GLU A 222 15.07 13.20 19.63
N SER A 223 16.40 12.97 19.62
CA SER A 223 17.39 13.99 19.22
C SER A 223 17.53 14.17 17.70
N THR A 224 17.14 13.17 16.91
CA THR A 224 17.35 13.13 15.46
C THR A 224 16.13 13.70 14.73
N LYS A 225 16.34 14.56 13.74
CA LYS A 225 15.24 15.17 12.95
C LYS A 225 14.76 14.33 11.78
N GLU A 226 15.51 13.30 11.39
CA GLU A 226 15.24 12.50 10.20
C GLU A 226 15.12 11.02 10.56
N LEU A 227 13.99 10.43 10.18
CA LEU A 227 13.72 9.01 10.34
C LEU A 227 13.79 8.32 8.97
N ARG A 228 14.61 7.27 8.91
CA ARG A 228 14.78 6.47 7.70
C ARG A 228 13.83 5.29 7.74
N SER A 229 12.83 5.35 6.88
CA SER A 229 11.93 4.25 6.55
C SER A 229 12.06 4.06 5.04
N SER A 230 12.68 2.97 4.62
CA SER A 230 12.93 2.69 3.20
C SER A 230 11.91 1.72 2.66
N ASP A 231 11.75 0.57 3.31
CA ASP A 231 11.09 -0.58 2.68
C ASP A 231 9.59 -0.38 2.63
N MET A 232 8.96 0.09 3.70
CA MET A 232 7.53 0.43 3.69
C MET A 232 7.20 1.55 2.68
N ARG A 233 8.05 2.57 2.57
CA ARG A 233 7.83 3.66 1.62
C ARG A 233 7.97 3.18 0.18
N LYS A 234 9.01 2.39 -0.08
CA LYS A 234 9.28 1.78 -1.37
C LYS A 234 8.17 0.81 -1.76
N ASP A 235 7.76 -0.08 -0.88
CA ASP A 235 6.64 -0.99 -1.09
C ASP A 235 5.36 -0.21 -1.45
N PHE A 236 5.04 0.85 -0.71
CA PHE A 236 3.86 1.67 -0.98
C PHE A 236 3.87 2.32 -2.37
N ILE A 237 4.99 2.97 -2.76
CA ILE A 237 5.07 3.67 -4.05
C ILE A 237 5.14 2.71 -5.23
N MET A 238 5.75 1.54 -5.05
CA MET A 238 5.88 0.54 -6.10
C MET A 238 4.58 -0.26 -6.32
N ASN A 239 3.80 -0.48 -5.27
CA ASN A 239 2.59 -1.30 -5.36
C ASN A 239 1.28 -0.52 -5.48
N ARG A 240 1.30 0.82 -5.47
CA ARG A 240 0.08 1.62 -5.68
C ARG A 240 -0.26 1.81 -7.16
N LEU A 241 -1.51 2.14 -7.44
CA LEU A 241 -1.98 2.51 -8.78
C LEU A 241 -1.26 3.76 -9.35
N PRO A 242 -1.07 3.82 -10.68
CA PRO A 242 -0.63 5.04 -11.35
C PRO A 242 -1.72 6.14 -11.27
N PRO A 243 -1.35 7.42 -11.49
CA PRO A 243 -2.32 8.51 -11.55
C PRO A 243 -3.43 8.24 -12.58
N PHE A 244 -4.68 8.58 -12.23
CA PHE A 244 -5.78 8.56 -13.18
C PHE A 244 -5.86 9.87 -13.95
N LEU A 245 -5.83 9.79 -15.29
CA LEU A 245 -5.84 10.94 -16.18
C LEU A 245 -7.23 11.05 -16.81
N VAL A 246 -7.99 12.05 -16.36
CA VAL A 246 -9.44 12.21 -16.65
C VAL A 246 -9.70 12.48 -18.13
N ASN A 247 -8.73 13.03 -18.85
CA ASN A 247 -8.76 13.24 -20.29
C ASN A 247 -7.36 12.94 -20.83
N GLY A 248 -7.24 12.30 -21.99
CA GLY A 248 -5.95 11.96 -22.62
C GLY A 248 -5.06 13.16 -23.02
N SER A 249 -5.29 14.35 -22.46
CA SER A 249 -4.44 15.55 -22.61
C SER A 249 -3.24 15.57 -21.67
N ASP A 250 -3.35 14.91 -20.50
CA ASP A 250 -2.24 14.80 -19.57
C ASP A 250 -1.44 13.55 -19.97
N SER A 251 -0.44 13.73 -20.83
CA SER A 251 0.45 12.63 -21.19
C SER A 251 1.39 12.35 -20.01
N LEU A 252 1.55 11.08 -19.63
CA LEU A 252 2.64 10.63 -18.74
C LEU A 252 4.00 10.56 -19.48
N ALA A 253 4.06 11.06 -20.71
CA ALA A 253 5.31 11.30 -21.42
C ALA A 253 5.78 12.74 -21.22
N PRO A 254 7.10 12.98 -21.11
CA PRO A 254 7.65 14.31 -20.91
C PRO A 254 7.17 15.27 -22.00
N GLY A 255 6.44 16.30 -21.60
CA GLY A 255 5.83 17.29 -22.48
C GLY A 255 6.20 18.71 -22.06
N GLY A 256 5.87 19.68 -22.90
CA GLY A 256 6.13 21.10 -22.63
C GLY A 256 7.56 21.54 -22.93
N LYS A 257 7.98 22.64 -22.29
CA LYS A 257 9.31 23.22 -22.51
C LYS A 257 10.35 22.47 -21.68
N LEU A 258 11.49 22.16 -22.31
CA LEU A 258 12.66 21.64 -21.60
C LEU A 258 13.11 22.65 -20.53
N PRO A 259 13.24 22.25 -19.25
CA PRO A 259 13.73 23.14 -18.21
C PRO A 259 15.18 23.55 -18.50
N LYS A 260 15.46 24.84 -18.33
CA LYS A 260 16.79 25.46 -18.40
C LYS A 260 17.09 26.20 -17.11
N LEU A 261 18.33 26.65 -16.93
CA LEU A 261 18.77 27.38 -15.73
C LEU A 261 17.87 28.57 -15.35
N ASN A 262 17.36 29.31 -16.33
CA ASN A 262 16.48 30.47 -16.12
C ASN A 262 14.98 30.13 -16.04
N SER A 263 14.62 28.84 -16.13
CA SER A 263 13.23 28.39 -16.03
C SER A 263 12.74 28.45 -14.58
N LYS A 264 11.44 28.64 -14.43
CA LYS A 264 10.75 28.31 -13.19
C LYS A 264 10.14 26.91 -13.35
N ILE A 265 10.26 26.10 -12.32
CA ILE A 265 9.76 24.73 -12.30
C ILE A 265 8.72 24.57 -11.20
N ARG A 266 7.79 23.64 -11.42
CA ARG A 266 6.77 23.24 -10.46
C ARG A 266 6.74 21.72 -10.37
N LEU A 267 6.69 21.18 -9.14
CA LEU A 267 6.51 19.75 -8.90
C LEU A 267 5.10 19.32 -9.34
N GLN A 268 5.04 18.26 -10.13
CA GLN A 268 3.82 17.55 -10.51
C GLN A 268 3.72 16.23 -9.75
N PHE A 269 2.49 15.70 -9.66
CA PHE A 269 2.24 14.37 -9.09
C PHE A 269 2.91 14.13 -7.73
N LYS A 270 2.88 15.15 -6.86
CA LYS A 270 3.50 15.11 -5.52
C LYS A 270 3.06 13.90 -4.72
N ASP A 271 1.77 13.57 -4.73
CA ASP A 271 1.22 12.42 -4.00
C ASP A 271 1.61 11.07 -4.60
N HIS A 272 2.23 11.04 -5.79
CA HIS A 272 2.73 9.86 -6.49
C HIS A 272 4.27 9.83 -6.56
N THR A 273 4.96 10.57 -5.69
CA THR A 273 6.42 10.62 -5.62
C THR A 273 6.88 10.42 -4.17
N ILE A 274 8.00 9.72 -3.98
CA ILE A 274 8.66 9.54 -2.69
C ILE A 274 10.14 9.84 -2.83
N ILE A 275 10.69 10.54 -1.84
CA ILE A 275 12.12 10.82 -1.72
C ILE A 275 12.62 10.12 -0.47
N THR A 276 13.64 9.28 -0.63
CA THR A 276 14.23 8.51 0.47
C THR A 276 15.75 8.45 0.33
N VAL A 277 16.43 8.13 1.44
CA VAL A 277 17.88 7.91 1.47
C VAL A 277 18.11 6.44 1.73
N GLU A 278 18.81 5.79 0.82
CA GLU A 278 19.15 4.37 0.90
C GLU A 278 20.65 4.18 0.66
N PRO A 279 21.24 3.08 1.16
CA PRO A 279 22.57 2.67 0.74
C PRO A 279 22.61 2.46 -0.77
N ASP A 280 23.73 2.82 -1.42
CA ASP A 280 23.92 2.60 -2.85
C ASP A 280 23.90 1.08 -3.15
N GLN A 281 22.98 0.67 -4.02
CA GLN A 281 22.76 -0.74 -4.34
C GLN A 281 23.67 -1.26 -5.46
N ASP A 282 24.27 -0.38 -6.27
CA ASP A 282 25.06 -0.78 -7.44
C ASP A 282 26.57 -0.92 -7.16
N ASP A 283 27.07 -0.40 -6.03
CA ASP A 283 28.50 -0.39 -5.73
C ASP A 283 28.84 -1.41 -4.63
N SER A 284 29.32 -2.57 -5.05
CA SER A 284 29.72 -3.67 -4.16
C SER A 284 31.07 -3.47 -3.48
N ASN A 285 31.81 -2.38 -3.81
CA ASN A 285 33.20 -2.20 -3.42
C ASN A 285 33.48 -1.02 -2.47
N GLU A 286 32.55 -0.07 -2.29
CA GLU A 286 32.74 1.08 -1.42
C GLU A 286 31.86 1.02 -0.17
N MET A 287 32.43 1.35 0.99
CA MET A 287 31.72 1.40 2.26
C MET A 287 30.50 2.33 2.18
N HIS A 288 29.29 1.75 2.20
CA HIS A 288 28.03 2.41 2.57
C HIS A 288 27.84 3.86 2.08
N LYS A 289 28.06 4.13 0.78
CA LYS A 289 27.72 5.44 0.24
C LYS A 289 26.20 5.60 0.23
N GLU A 290 25.72 6.65 0.87
CA GLU A 290 24.29 6.97 0.91
C GLU A 290 23.91 7.78 -0.33
N MET A 291 22.81 7.39 -0.96
CA MET A 291 22.26 8.04 -2.15
C MET A 291 20.81 8.46 -1.90
N VAL A 292 20.36 9.51 -2.57
CA VAL A 292 18.96 9.92 -2.58
C VAL A 292 18.26 9.23 -3.73
N TYR A 293 17.18 8.53 -3.42
CA TYR A 293 16.31 7.90 -4.40
C TYR A 293 15.00 8.66 -4.50
N VAL A 294 14.56 8.91 -5.74
CA VAL A 294 13.24 9.47 -6.06
C VAL A 294 12.45 8.39 -6.79
N TYR A 295 11.50 7.79 -6.07
CA TYR A 295 10.58 6.79 -6.60
C TYR A 295 9.25 7.44 -6.96
N HIS A 296 8.56 6.90 -7.96
CA HIS A 296 7.25 7.38 -8.34
C HIS A 296 6.37 6.27 -8.92
N SER A 297 5.05 6.48 -8.89
CA SER A 297 4.08 5.50 -9.38
C SER A 297 3.51 5.80 -10.77
N LEU A 298 4.02 6.83 -11.45
CA LEU A 298 3.50 7.26 -12.77
C LEU A 298 3.52 6.14 -13.82
N ARG A 299 4.53 5.25 -13.76
CA ARG A 299 4.69 4.13 -14.70
C ARG A 299 4.24 2.79 -14.11
N ASN A 300 3.61 2.79 -12.94
CA ASN A 300 3.10 1.55 -12.35
C ASN A 300 2.05 0.92 -13.25
N ASN A 301 2.10 -0.39 -13.41
CA ASN A 301 1.14 -1.09 -14.24
C ASN A 301 -0.14 -1.35 -13.45
N ARG A 302 -1.24 -0.74 -13.91
CA ARG A 302 -2.57 -0.97 -13.34
C ARG A 302 -2.93 -2.46 -13.40
N GLU A 303 -2.67 -3.14 -14.51
CA GLU A 303 -3.07 -4.55 -14.75
C GLU A 303 -2.45 -5.55 -13.78
N THR A 304 -1.28 -5.23 -13.22
CA THR A 304 -0.57 -6.09 -12.26
C THR A 304 -0.61 -5.55 -10.83
N HIS A 305 -1.45 -4.53 -10.58
CA HIS A 305 -1.62 -3.94 -9.25
C HIS A 305 -2.03 -5.01 -8.22
N MET A 306 -1.30 -5.11 -7.12
CA MET A 306 -1.48 -6.12 -6.05
C MET A 306 -1.24 -7.58 -6.47
N MET A 307 -0.65 -7.82 -7.64
CA MET A 307 -0.33 -9.18 -8.14
C MET A 307 1.12 -9.61 -7.88
N GLY A 308 1.95 -8.72 -7.31
CA GLY A 308 3.36 -8.98 -6.97
C GLY A 308 4.28 -8.89 -8.19
N SER A 309 4.76 -7.69 -8.53
CA SER A 309 5.77 -7.46 -9.58
C SER A 309 7.09 -6.95 -8.98
N GLU A 310 8.21 -7.32 -9.61
CA GLU A 310 9.57 -7.12 -9.06
C GLU A 310 10.36 -5.94 -9.66
N ASP A 311 9.81 -5.18 -10.62
CA ASP A 311 10.58 -4.13 -11.29
C ASP A 311 10.60 -2.83 -10.47
N THR A 312 11.73 -2.53 -9.83
CA THR A 312 11.98 -1.26 -9.16
C THR A 312 12.70 -0.27 -10.07
N HIS A 313 12.05 0.87 -10.32
CA HIS A 313 12.64 1.99 -11.06
C HIS A 313 12.53 3.28 -10.25
N GLY A 314 13.63 4.02 -10.17
CA GLY A 314 13.70 5.31 -9.49
C GLY A 314 14.92 6.10 -9.94
N LEU A 315 14.85 7.43 -9.81
CA LEU A 315 15.99 8.29 -10.08
C LEU A 315 16.94 8.24 -8.89
N ARG A 316 18.25 8.21 -9.18
CA ARG A 316 19.31 8.17 -8.16
C ARG A 316 20.14 9.44 -8.23
N PHE A 317 20.35 10.08 -7.08
CA PHE A 317 21.17 11.28 -6.93
C PHE A 317 22.14 11.17 -5.75
N PRO A 318 23.31 11.83 -5.81
CA PRO A 318 24.18 11.98 -4.64
C PRO A 318 23.48 12.66 -3.45
N LEU A 319 23.88 12.32 -2.22
CA LEU A 319 23.26 12.84 -0.98
C LEU A 319 23.14 14.37 -0.92
N PHE A 320 24.10 15.12 -1.48
CA PHE A 320 24.09 16.58 -1.48
C PHE A 320 22.92 17.21 -2.28
N HIS A 321 22.23 16.42 -3.12
CA HIS A 321 21.01 16.87 -3.81
C HIS A 321 19.78 16.96 -2.89
N MET A 322 19.84 16.42 -1.68
CA MET A 322 18.70 16.34 -0.76
C MET A 322 18.07 17.72 -0.48
N GLU A 323 18.89 18.75 -0.24
CA GLU A 323 18.35 20.08 0.09
C GLU A 323 17.65 20.74 -1.11
N ALA A 324 18.17 20.57 -2.32
CA ALA A 324 17.51 21.02 -3.55
C ALA A 324 16.18 20.27 -3.79
N LEU A 325 16.16 18.96 -3.54
CA LEU A 325 14.95 18.15 -3.61
C LEU A 325 13.90 18.57 -2.58
N LYS A 326 14.31 18.83 -1.32
CA LYS A 326 13.43 19.39 -0.27
C LYS A 326 12.87 20.76 -0.66
N GLN A 327 13.65 21.61 -1.33
CA GLN A 327 13.19 22.90 -1.85
C GLN A 327 12.10 22.71 -2.89
N ILE A 328 12.32 21.86 -3.90
CA ILE A 328 11.32 21.54 -4.94
C ILE A 328 10.05 20.96 -4.31
N TRP A 329 10.19 20.11 -3.29
CA TRP A 329 9.07 19.48 -2.59
C TRP A 329 8.21 20.48 -1.80
N SER A 330 8.85 21.45 -1.16
CA SER A 330 8.20 22.34 -0.18
C SER A 330 7.59 23.58 -0.83
N LEU A 331 8.16 24.05 -1.94
CA LEU A 331 7.74 25.28 -2.60
C LEU A 331 6.76 24.99 -3.73
N ALA A 332 5.81 25.91 -3.95
CA ALA A 332 4.86 25.78 -5.05
C ALA A 332 5.53 25.91 -6.43
N THR A 333 6.58 26.74 -6.52
CA THR A 333 7.39 26.97 -7.72
C THR A 333 8.79 27.38 -7.32
N VAL A 334 9.82 26.96 -8.06
CA VAL A 334 11.23 27.25 -7.77
C VAL A 334 11.95 27.66 -9.05
N SER A 335 12.85 28.65 -9.01
CA SER A 335 13.74 28.92 -10.15
C SER A 335 14.88 27.90 -10.16
N VAL A 336 15.19 27.31 -11.33
CA VAL A 336 16.28 26.30 -11.44
C VAL A 336 17.61 26.89 -10.94
N LYS A 337 17.89 28.16 -11.24
CA LYS A 337 19.09 28.87 -10.76
C LYS A 337 19.20 28.97 -9.23
N GLU A 338 18.08 28.98 -8.52
CA GLU A 338 17.98 29.17 -7.07
C GLU A 338 18.02 27.84 -6.29
N LEU A 339 18.08 26.70 -6.98
CA LEU A 339 18.24 25.39 -6.34
C LEU A 339 19.53 25.36 -5.52
N ASN A 340 19.44 24.77 -4.33
CA ASN A 340 20.57 24.64 -3.38
C ASN A 340 21.59 23.59 -3.84
N LEU A 341 22.33 23.93 -4.90
CA LEU A 341 23.43 23.18 -5.50
C LEU A 341 24.52 24.16 -5.92
N ASP A 342 25.78 23.74 -5.85
CA ASP A 342 26.93 24.62 -6.08
C ASP A 342 27.15 24.96 -7.56
N SER A 343 26.78 24.06 -8.47
CA SER A 343 27.04 24.18 -9.91
C SER A 343 25.74 24.36 -10.70
N ASP A 344 25.74 25.31 -11.64
CA ASP A 344 24.61 25.50 -12.55
C ASP A 344 24.35 24.26 -13.43
N ALA A 345 25.39 23.48 -13.76
CA ALA A 345 25.24 22.23 -14.49
C ALA A 345 24.49 21.16 -13.67
N GLU A 346 24.74 21.08 -12.36
CA GLU A 346 24.03 20.16 -11.46
C GLU A 346 22.55 20.55 -11.31
N LYS A 347 22.27 21.86 -11.23
CA LYS A 347 20.89 22.38 -11.17
C LYS A 347 20.10 22.01 -12.42
N GLU A 348 20.68 22.22 -13.60
CA GLU A 348 20.04 21.84 -14.87
C GLU A 348 19.88 20.32 -14.98
N ASN A 349 20.88 19.53 -14.59
CA ASN A 349 20.82 18.07 -14.64
C ASN A 349 19.74 17.49 -13.70
N LEU A 350 19.64 18.01 -12.46
CA LEU A 350 18.58 17.63 -11.52
C LEU A 350 17.20 17.94 -12.11
N ALA A 351 17.01 19.16 -12.61
CA ALA A 351 15.74 19.55 -13.22
C ALA A 351 15.40 18.69 -14.45
N LEU A 352 16.38 18.42 -15.31
CA LEU A 352 16.20 17.60 -16.50
C LEU A 352 15.81 16.16 -16.12
N SER A 353 16.50 15.56 -15.14
CA SER A 353 16.23 14.18 -14.69
C SER A 353 14.82 14.02 -14.11
N LEU A 354 14.36 14.97 -13.31
CA LEU A 354 12.99 14.97 -12.79
C LEU A 354 11.96 15.20 -13.90
N TRP A 355 12.27 16.05 -14.88
CA TRP A 355 11.39 16.34 -16.01
C TRP A 355 11.26 15.15 -16.96
N THR A 356 12.32 14.36 -17.19
CA THR A 356 12.27 13.14 -18.00
C THR A 356 11.35 12.07 -17.43
N GLU A 357 11.05 12.14 -16.13
CA GLU A 357 10.10 11.27 -15.43
C GLU A 357 8.75 11.95 -15.17
N CYS A 358 8.48 13.10 -15.82
CA CYS A 358 7.23 13.88 -15.68
C CYS A 358 6.94 14.35 -14.25
N LEU A 359 7.96 14.44 -13.40
CA LEU A 359 7.81 14.85 -11.99
C LEU A 359 7.80 16.37 -11.84
N ILE A 360 8.28 17.11 -12.82
CA ILE A 360 8.23 18.57 -12.82
C ILE A 360 7.80 19.09 -14.20
N GLU A 361 7.26 20.31 -14.21
CA GLU A 361 7.02 21.08 -15.43
C GLU A 361 7.74 22.43 -15.38
N ALA A 362 8.17 22.93 -16.55
CA ALA A 362 8.68 24.29 -16.69
C ALA A 362 7.53 25.25 -17.03
N ILE A 363 7.41 26.33 -16.24
CA ILE A 363 6.35 27.35 -16.36
C ILE A 363 6.86 28.68 -16.91
#